data_AF-A0A1F7X148-F1
#
_entry.id   AF-A0A1F7X148-F1
#
_cell.length_a   1.000
_cell.length_b   1.000
_cell.length_c   1.000
_cell.angle_alpha   90.00
_cell.angle_beta   90.00
_cell.angle_gamma   90.00
#
_symmetry.space_group_name_H-M   'P 1'
#
loop_
_entity.id
_entity.type
_entity.pdbx_description
1 polymer ?
#
loop_
_entity_poly.entity_id
_entity_poly.type
_entity_poly.pdbx_seq_one_letter_code
_entity_poly.pdbx_strand_id
1 'polypeptide(L)'
;MFIFPTYKLEFILPGFIIQGGGFYLHPFFMEEQKTTKDKYWIKPGMAVAHRTNLGFMYTVKTILKESREIKCDKEEEGSYYNEKEKCYMKRKTFMKGIEVQFINRYQEIDTEIFHSRELIPWEIAQQGAKIVNDWIKKQIN
;
A
#
# COMPACT_ATOMS: atom_id res chain seq x y z
N MET A 1 -26.53 -34.35 2.00
CA MET A 1 -26.09 -33.21 1.17
C MET A 1 -26.90 -32.01 1.62
N PHE A 2 -26.37 -31.19 2.53
CA PHE A 2 -27.09 -30.03 3.07
C PHE A 2 -26.59 -28.77 2.36
N ILE A 3 -27.50 -28.17 1.58
CA ILE A 3 -27.32 -26.84 1.00
C ILE A 3 -27.72 -25.84 2.08
N PHE A 4 -26.76 -25.10 2.63
CA PHE A 4 -27.06 -23.96 3.49
C PHE A 4 -27.30 -22.72 2.61
N PRO A 5 -28.38 -21.96 2.83
CA PRO A 5 -28.58 -20.71 2.11
C PRO A 5 -27.57 -19.68 2.59
N THR A 6 -26.91 -19.03 1.65
CA THR A 6 -26.02 -17.89 1.89
C THR A 6 -26.86 -16.69 2.31
N TYR A 7 -26.95 -16.44 3.62
CA TYR A 7 -27.48 -15.19 4.13
C TYR A 7 -26.49 -14.08 3.79
N LYS A 8 -26.91 -13.17 2.91
CA LYS A 8 -26.18 -11.93 2.62
C LYS A 8 -26.43 -10.99 3.80
N LEU A 9 -25.60 -11.10 4.83
CA LEU A 9 -25.57 -10.14 5.94
C LEU A 9 -24.74 -8.92 5.51
N GLU A 10 -25.40 -7.92 4.94
CA GLU A 10 -24.80 -6.59 4.75
C GLU A 10 -24.85 -5.86 6.08
N PHE A 11 -23.79 -5.99 6.88
CA PHE A 11 -23.61 -5.19 8.09
C PHE A 11 -22.80 -3.94 7.76
N ILE A 12 -23.47 -2.79 7.86
CA ILE A 12 -22.85 -1.47 7.79
C ILE A 12 -22.48 -1.08 9.23
N LEU A 13 -21.25 -1.36 9.64
CA LEU A 13 -20.63 -0.62 10.74
C LEU A 13 -20.21 0.76 10.20
N PRO A 14 -20.30 1.85 10.98
CA PRO A 14 -19.69 3.11 10.59
C PRO A 14 -18.18 2.89 10.48
N GLY A 15 -17.71 2.71 9.24
CA GLY A 15 -16.29 2.61 8.95
C GLY A 15 -15.72 1.21 8.73
N PHE A 16 -16.48 0.16 8.37
CA PHE A 16 -15.90 -1.11 7.87
C PHE A 16 -16.88 -1.85 6.94
N ILE A 17 -16.40 -2.27 5.75
CA ILE A 17 -17.14 -3.17 4.85
C ILE A 17 -16.47 -4.53 4.88
N ILE A 18 -17.20 -5.57 5.30
CA ILE A 18 -16.75 -6.95 5.24
C ILE A 18 -17.41 -7.61 4.03
N GLN A 19 -16.66 -7.84 2.96
CA GLN A 19 -17.04 -8.76 1.89
C GLN A 19 -15.96 -9.84 1.75
N GLY A 20 -16.37 -11.09 1.94
CA GLY A 20 -15.68 -12.31 1.49
C GLY A 20 -14.16 -12.37 1.70
N GLY A 21 -13.73 -12.84 2.87
CA GLY A 21 -12.37 -13.39 3.05
C GLY A 21 -11.20 -12.40 3.08
N GLY A 22 -11.44 -11.09 3.18
CA GLY A 22 -10.40 -10.08 3.37
C GLY A 22 -10.90 -8.94 4.26
N PHE A 23 -10.10 -8.54 5.25
CA PHE A 23 -10.37 -7.35 6.06
C PHE A 23 -9.96 -6.12 5.24
N TYR A 24 -10.95 -5.33 4.80
CA TYR A 24 -10.70 -4.03 4.20
C TYR A 24 -10.75 -2.98 5.32
N LEU A 25 -9.61 -2.35 5.61
CA LEU A 25 -9.59 -1.09 6.35
C LEU A 25 -10.39 -0.06 5.54
N HIS A 26 -11.44 0.48 6.14
CA HIS A 26 -12.24 1.53 5.52
C HIS A 26 -11.38 2.78 5.30
N PRO A 27 -11.62 3.54 4.22
CA PRO A 27 -10.84 4.73 3.86
C PRO A 27 -10.83 5.86 4.92
N PHE A 28 -11.52 5.68 6.05
CA PHE A 28 -11.59 6.67 7.13
C PHE A 28 -10.31 6.75 7.98
N PHE A 29 -9.44 5.71 7.96
CA PHE A 29 -8.22 5.69 8.77
C PHE A 29 -6.96 6.21 8.06
N MET A 30 -7.09 6.61 6.79
CA MET A 30 -6.03 7.31 6.05
C MET A 30 -6.28 8.80 6.09
N GLU A 31 -6.28 9.38 7.30
CA GLU A 31 -6.19 10.83 7.42
C GLU A 31 -4.80 11.24 6.90
N GLU A 32 -4.79 11.94 5.76
CA GLU A 32 -3.58 12.41 5.09
C GLU A 32 -2.70 13.18 6.08
N GLN A 33 -1.67 12.54 6.62
CA GLN A 33 -0.57 13.25 7.27
C GLN A 33 0.23 14.00 6.21
N LYS A 34 -0.28 15.18 5.85
CA LYS A 34 0.40 16.18 5.04
C LYS A 34 1.54 16.78 5.87
N THR A 35 2.69 16.12 5.86
CA THR A 35 3.94 16.74 6.30
C THR A 35 4.76 17.14 5.08
N THR A 36 5.24 18.38 5.16
CA THR A 36 5.96 19.15 4.17
C THR A 36 7.19 18.44 3.57
N LYS A 37 7.33 18.55 2.24
CA LYS A 37 8.50 18.20 1.38
C LYS A 37 8.87 16.74 1.13
N ASP A 38 8.37 15.77 1.89
CA ASP A 38 8.54 14.36 1.52
C ASP A 38 7.29 13.88 0.76
N LYS A 39 7.38 13.77 -0.57
CA LYS A 39 6.27 13.31 -1.44
C LYS A 39 5.81 11.86 -1.14
N TYR A 40 6.49 11.17 -0.22
CA TYR A 40 6.22 9.80 0.18
C TYR A 40 6.26 9.69 1.70
N TRP A 41 5.21 9.15 2.31
CA TRP A 41 5.16 8.88 3.75
C TRP A 41 6.05 7.70 4.16
N ILE A 42 6.46 6.86 3.19
CA ILE A 42 7.31 5.69 3.39
C ILE A 42 8.78 6.07 3.23
N LYS A 43 9.63 5.57 4.13
CA LYS A 43 11.09 5.79 4.14
C LYS A 43 11.87 4.47 4.27
N PRO A 44 13.09 4.35 3.72
CA PRO A 44 13.97 3.22 3.99
C PRO A 44 14.18 3.00 5.49
N GLY A 45 14.24 1.75 5.92
CA GLY A 45 14.35 1.33 7.32
C GLY A 45 13.02 1.30 8.08
N MET A 46 11.92 1.80 7.50
CA MET A 46 10.61 1.79 8.15
C MET A 46 10.02 0.37 8.20
N ALA A 47 9.38 0.03 9.33
CA ALA A 47 8.60 -1.20 9.45
C ALA A 47 7.20 -0.98 8.86
N VAL A 48 6.76 -1.91 8.01
CA VAL A 48 5.47 -1.84 7.32
C VAL A 48 4.81 -3.22 7.28
N ALA A 49 3.49 -3.26 7.12
CA ALA A 49 2.75 -4.47 6.75
C ALA A 49 2.11 -4.30 5.39
N HIS A 50 1.79 -5.43 4.75
CA HIS A 50 0.89 -5.42 3.60
C HIS A 50 -0.56 -5.29 4.08
N ARG A 51 -1.38 -4.48 3.39
CA ARG A 51 -2.77 -4.16 3.79
C ARG A 51 -3.67 -5.39 3.94
N THR A 52 -3.37 -6.49 3.24
CA THR A 52 -4.13 -7.75 3.34
C THR A 52 -3.53 -8.74 4.32
N ASN A 53 -2.30 -8.50 4.80
CA ASN A 53 -1.58 -9.39 5.71
C ASN A 53 -0.98 -8.58 6.86
N LEU A 54 -1.85 -8.11 7.76
CA LEU A 54 -1.51 -7.25 8.90
C LEU A 54 -0.62 -7.95 9.94
N GLY A 55 -0.55 -9.28 9.92
CA GLY A 55 0.22 -10.08 10.86
C GLY A 55 1.69 -10.27 10.48
N PHE A 56 2.10 -9.78 9.31
CA PHE A 56 3.44 -9.99 8.78
C PHE A 56 4.18 -8.66 8.62
N MET A 57 5.35 -8.57 9.27
CA MET A 57 6.18 -7.37 9.27
C MET A 57 7.21 -7.45 8.14
N TYR A 58 7.29 -6.38 7.38
CA TYR A 58 8.33 -6.12 6.39
C TYR A 58 9.15 -4.91 6.82
N THR A 59 10.40 -4.83 6.36
CA THR A 59 11.24 -3.63 6.49
C THR A 59 11.46 -3.02 5.13
N VAL A 60 11.24 -1.72 4.99
CA VAL A 60 11.48 -1.01 3.72
C VAL A 60 12.98 -0.96 3.45
N LYS A 61 13.42 -1.52 2.33
CA LYS A 61 14.83 -1.49 1.90
C LYS A 61 15.11 -0.26 1.04
N THR A 62 14.32 -0.03 -0.01
CA THR A 62 14.48 1.15 -0.87
C THR A 62 13.21 1.53 -1.63
N ILE A 63 13.14 2.77 -2.10
CA ILE A 63 12.07 3.28 -2.95
C ILE A 63 12.56 3.25 -4.39
N LEU A 64 11.98 2.38 -5.21
CA LEU A 64 12.36 2.21 -6.61
C LEU A 64 11.76 3.33 -7.44
N LYS A 65 12.61 4.03 -8.18
CA LYS A 65 12.24 5.11 -9.10
C LYS A 65 12.69 4.77 -10.51
N GLU A 66 11.86 5.12 -11.48
CA GLU A 66 12.15 4.95 -12.91
C GLU A 66 12.05 6.32 -13.60
N SER A 67 13.04 6.65 -14.43
CA SER A 67 12.99 7.87 -15.23
C SER A 67 12.46 7.55 -16.61
N ARG A 68 11.33 8.16 -16.98
CA ARG A 68 10.72 8.00 -18.31
C ARG A 68 10.69 9.34 -19.04
N GLU A 69 10.85 9.25 -20.34
CA GLU A 69 10.71 10.40 -21.24
C GLU A 69 9.24 10.52 -21.65
N ILE A 70 8.64 11.65 -21.33
CA ILE A 70 7.27 11.97 -21.71
C ILE A 70 7.33 12.71 -23.03
N LYS A 71 6.65 12.15 -24.04
CA LYS A 71 6.51 12.75 -25.35
C LYS A 71 5.40 13.80 -25.32
N CYS A 72 5.67 14.94 -25.92
CA CYS A 72 4.69 15.98 -26.20
C CYS A 72 3.94 16.43 -24.94
N ASP A 73 4.70 16.66 -23.85
CA ASP A 73 4.15 17.20 -22.61
C ASP A 73 3.71 18.65 -22.85
N LYS A 74 2.55 19.04 -22.30
CA LYS A 74 1.95 20.37 -22.53
C LYS A 74 2.62 21.47 -21.69
N GLU A 75 3.47 21.10 -20.74
CA GLU A 75 4.13 22.00 -19.80
C GLU A 75 5.54 22.35 -20.27
N GLU A 76 5.79 23.65 -20.49
CA GLU A 76 7.03 24.16 -21.10
C GLU A 76 8.28 24.01 -20.21
N GLU A 77 8.14 24.09 -18.89
CA GLU A 77 9.31 24.17 -17.99
C GLU A 77 10.14 22.88 -17.96
N GLY A 78 11.42 23.01 -18.32
CA GLY A 78 12.38 21.90 -18.32
C GLY A 78 12.18 20.87 -19.44
N SER A 79 11.43 21.24 -20.48
CA SER A 79 11.28 20.43 -21.69
C SER A 79 12.34 20.82 -22.75
N TYR A 80 12.75 19.86 -23.58
CA TYR A 80 13.59 20.13 -24.76
C TYR A 80 12.84 19.77 -26.03
N TYR A 81 13.04 20.52 -27.09
CA TYR A 81 12.40 20.22 -28.37
C TYR A 81 13.12 19.06 -29.06
N ASN A 82 12.37 18.04 -29.49
CA ASN A 82 12.91 16.94 -30.29
C ASN A 82 12.46 17.10 -31.76
N GLU A 83 13.42 17.39 -32.64
CA GLU A 83 13.16 17.61 -34.07
C GLU A 83 12.59 16.37 -34.78
N LYS A 84 12.99 15.16 -34.37
CA LYS A 84 12.53 13.90 -34.99
C LYS A 84 11.05 13.65 -34.73
N GLU A 85 10.59 13.95 -33.51
CA GLU A 85 9.20 13.74 -33.08
C GLU A 85 8.34 15.01 -33.23
N LYS A 86 8.96 16.13 -33.64
CA LYS A 86 8.35 17.46 -33.80
C LYS A 86 7.56 17.95 -32.59
N CYS A 87 7.99 17.59 -31.38
CA CYS A 87 7.35 18.03 -30.14
C CYS A 87 8.34 18.15 -28.97
N TYR A 88 7.92 18.82 -27.90
CA TYR A 88 8.70 18.95 -26.67
C TYR A 88 8.68 17.65 -25.86
N MET A 89 9.84 17.25 -25.38
CA MET A 89 10.04 16.06 -24.55
C MET A 89 10.52 16.46 -23.16
N LYS A 90 10.10 15.71 -22.14
CA LYS A 90 10.47 15.97 -20.76
C LYS A 90 10.78 14.68 -20.03
N ARG A 91 11.92 14.62 -19.36
CA ARG A 91 12.26 13.48 -18.49
C ARG A 91 11.59 13.68 -17.14
N LYS A 92 10.66 12.78 -16.78
CA LYS A 92 10.06 12.75 -15.44
C LYS A 92 10.42 11.45 -14.73
N THR A 93 10.67 11.56 -13.43
CA THR A 93 10.92 10.42 -12.55
C THR A 93 9.61 9.97 -11.90
N PHE A 94 9.27 8.70 -12.08
CA PHE A 94 8.09 8.04 -11.53
C PHE A 94 8.49 7.05 -10.44
N MET A 95 7.63 6.86 -9.46
CA MET A 95 7.79 5.78 -8.47
C MET A 95 7.38 4.47 -9.13
N LYS A 96 8.29 3.50 -9.17
CA LYS A 96 8.05 2.15 -9.69
C LYS A 96 7.45 1.24 -8.63
N GLY A 97 7.92 1.36 -7.39
CA GLY A 97 7.49 0.53 -6.27
C GLY A 97 8.39 0.73 -5.06
N ILE A 98 8.16 -0.06 -4.04
CA ILE A 98 8.90 -0.04 -2.78
C ILE A 98 9.39 -1.46 -2.55
N GLU A 99 10.71 -1.61 -2.53
CA GLU A 99 11.36 -2.87 -2.20
C GLU A 99 11.36 -3.01 -0.68
N VAL A 100 10.79 -4.10 -0.20
CA VAL A 100 10.76 -4.46 1.21
C VAL A 100 11.48 -5.78 1.41
N GLN A 101 11.99 -6.01 2.61
CA GLN A 101 12.66 -7.24 3.00
C GLN A 101 11.95 -7.89 4.19
N PHE A 102 12.00 -9.21 4.25
CA PHE A 102 11.42 -10.00 5.34
C PHE A 102 12.20 -11.28 5.57
N ILE A 103 12.03 -11.88 6.74
CA ILE A 103 12.59 -13.20 7.05
C ILE A 103 11.57 -14.26 6.63
N ASN A 104 11.95 -15.13 5.71
CA ASN A 104 11.09 -16.18 5.20
C ASN A 104 11.02 -17.38 6.17
N ARG A 105 10.30 -18.43 5.77
CA ARG A 105 10.13 -19.65 6.58
C ARG A 105 11.43 -20.43 6.79
N TYR A 106 12.42 -20.23 5.94
CA TYR A 106 13.74 -20.84 5.99
C TYR A 106 14.77 -20.00 6.75
N GLN A 107 14.32 -18.92 7.42
CA GLN A 107 15.19 -17.96 8.12
C GLN A 107 16.13 -17.16 7.20
N GLU A 108 15.80 -17.07 5.91
CA GLU A 108 16.54 -16.30 4.92
C GLU A 108 15.89 -14.93 4.70
N ILE A 109 16.69 -13.94 4.30
CA ILE A 109 16.19 -12.61 3.96
C ILE A 109 15.71 -12.62 2.51
N ASP A 110 14.39 -12.54 2.33
CA ASP A 110 13.76 -12.38 1.03
C ASP A 110 13.34 -10.92 0.81
N THR A 111 13.16 -10.56 -0.47
CA THR A 111 12.71 -9.23 -0.88
C THR A 111 11.50 -9.30 -1.78
N GLU A 112 10.58 -8.35 -1.62
CA GLU A 112 9.38 -8.21 -2.45
C GLU A 112 9.15 -6.74 -2.80
N ILE A 113 8.46 -6.47 -3.91
CA ILE A 113 8.21 -5.11 -4.38
C ILE A 113 6.71 -4.85 -4.34
N PHE A 114 6.31 -3.81 -3.59
CA PHE A 114 4.92 -3.39 -3.47
C PHE A 114 4.70 -1.96 -3.96
N HIS A 115 3.45 -1.62 -4.29
CA HIS A 115 3.06 -0.23 -4.43
C HIS A 115 2.90 0.42 -3.05
N SER A 116 3.20 1.71 -2.93
CA SER A 116 3.02 2.48 -1.68
C SER A 116 1.62 2.43 -1.06
N ARG A 117 0.57 2.14 -1.84
CA ARG A 117 -0.83 2.07 -1.40
C ARG A 117 -1.20 0.73 -0.78
N GLU A 118 -0.32 -0.26 -0.95
CA GLU A 118 -0.49 -1.62 -0.45
C GLU A 118 0.19 -1.80 0.89
N LEU A 119 1.04 -0.84 1.27
CA LEU A 119 1.77 -0.83 2.52
C LEU A 119 1.07 0.06 3.53
N ILE A 120 1.17 -0.32 4.79
CA ILE A 120 0.72 0.45 5.94
C ILE A 120 1.82 0.45 7.00
N PRO A 121 1.95 1.49 7.83
CA PRO A 121 2.87 1.47 8.96
C PRO A 121 2.60 0.27 9.87
N TRP A 122 3.65 -0.38 10.36
CA TRP A 122 3.53 -1.57 11.20
C TRP A 122 2.74 -1.30 12.49
N GLU A 123 2.90 -0.12 13.07
CA GLU A 123 2.21 0.31 14.29
C GLU A 123 0.68 0.35 14.08
N ILE A 124 0.24 0.81 12.91
CA ILE A 124 -1.18 0.84 12.53
C ILE A 124 -1.68 -0.59 12.30
N ALA A 125 -0.88 -1.43 11.64
CA ALA A 125 -1.21 -2.83 11.42
C ALA A 125 -1.40 -3.60 12.74
N GLN A 126 -0.51 -3.38 13.72
CA GLN A 126 -0.59 -3.98 15.05
C GLN A 126 -1.86 -3.56 15.81
N GLN A 127 -2.20 -2.27 15.77
CA GLN A 127 -3.43 -1.77 16.39
C GLN A 127 -4.67 -2.41 15.76
N GLY A 128 -4.71 -2.48 14.42
CA GLY A 128 -5.79 -3.16 13.70
C GLY A 128 -5.91 -4.64 14.07
N ALA A 129 -4.78 -5.37 14.11
CA ALA A 129 -4.76 -6.78 14.49
C ALA A 129 -5.25 -7.01 15.93
N LYS A 130 -4.92 -6.10 16.86
CA LYS A 130 -5.40 -6.17 18.25
C LYS A 130 -6.92 -6.02 18.33
N ILE A 131 -7.48 -5.02 17.65
CA ILE A 131 -8.93 -4.77 17.63
C ILE A 131 -9.69 -5.98 17.10
N VAL A 132 -9.21 -6.60 16.01
CA VAL A 132 -9.81 -7.80 15.43
C VAL A 132 -9.74 -8.97 16.42
N ASN A 133 -8.60 -9.20 17.06
CA ASN A 133 -8.45 -10.28 18.04
C ASN A 133 -9.36 -10.10 19.27
N ASP A 134 -9.48 -8.88 19.77
CA ASP A 134 -10.35 -8.56 20.91
C ASP A 134 -11.83 -8.78 20.55
N TRP A 135 -12.23 -8.49 19.31
CA TRP A 135 -13.57 -8.77 18.82
C TRP A 135 -13.84 -10.27 18.69
N ILE A 136 -12.91 -11.05 18.11
CA ILE A 136 -13.05 -12.51 17.97
C ILE A 136 -13.24 -13.17 19.34
N LYS A 137 -12.44 -12.77 20.35
CA LYS A 137 -12.56 -13.29 21.72
C LYS A 137 -13.93 -13.03 22.34
N LYS A 138 -14.54 -11.88 22.04
CA LYS A 138 -15.89 -11.52 22.52
C LYS A 138 -17.02 -12.29 21.83
N GLN A 139 -16.77 -12.95 20.70
CA GLN A 139 -17.79 -13.76 20.00
C GLN A 139 -17.75 -15.24 20.42
N ILE A 140 -16.61 -15.69 20.95
CA ILE A 140 -16.41 -17.08 21.39
C ILE A 140 -16.85 -17.27 22.86
N ASN A 141 -16.79 -16.21 23.66
CA ASN A 141 -17.31 -16.15 25.03
C ASN A 141 -18.73 -15.61 25.06
#